data_AF-A0A838ETS2-F1
#
_entry.id   AF-A0A838ETS2-F1
#
_cell.length_a   1.000
_cell.length_b   1.000
_cell.length_c   1.000
_cell.angle_alpha   90.00
_cell.angle_beta   90.00
_cell.angle_gamma   90.00
#
_symmetry.space_group_name_H-M   'P 1'
#
loop_
_entity.id
_entity.type
_entity.pdbx_description
1 polymer ?
#
loop_
_entity_poly.entity_id
_entity_poly.type
_entity_poly.pdbx_seq_one_letter_code
_entity_poly.pdbx_strand_id
1 'polypeptide(L)'
;MSLPIYQHINVRTIQLEDLKNFLNRDMNSKHPVAINLKHLDLDQQREMIGLIENFFSTNNLSFKFPYPVYLVMDQEKTITQMPTVKMLEELPRLFNQKETKMNVKESHLLGRNKLLQQEIRNADAEVTQGAIQNYGTIHRKVFELEKERLFYRSILNRLVKASKNG
;
A
#
# COMPACT_ATOMS: atom_id res chain seq x y z
N MET A 1 3.79 20.61 -13.10
CA MET A 1 3.43 19.55 -12.13
C MET A 1 4.63 19.35 -11.22
N SER A 2 4.43 19.17 -9.92
CA SER A 2 5.51 18.91 -8.96
C SER A 2 5.77 17.41 -8.86
N LEU A 3 7.03 17.06 -8.59
CA LEU A 3 7.41 15.67 -8.30
C LEU A 3 6.80 15.23 -6.95
N PRO A 4 6.46 13.94 -6.80
CA PRO A 4 5.99 13.40 -5.52
C PRO A 4 7.17 13.29 -4.54
N ILE A 5 7.49 14.38 -3.85
CA ILE A 5 8.49 14.45 -2.78
C ILE A 5 7.79 14.31 -1.42
N TYR A 6 8.49 13.84 -0.40
CA TYR A 6 7.94 13.76 0.95
C TYR A 6 7.39 15.09 1.47
N GLN A 7 6.15 15.06 1.94
CA GLN A 7 5.56 16.10 2.75
C GLN A 7 5.78 15.76 4.23
N HIS A 8 6.58 16.57 4.92
CA HIS A 8 6.86 16.40 6.35
C HIS A 8 5.86 17.17 7.19
N ILE A 9 5.26 16.48 8.17
CA ILE A 9 4.21 17.05 9.01
C ILE A 9 4.61 16.82 10.46
N ASN A 10 4.92 17.91 11.14
CA ASN A 10 5.27 17.91 12.55
C ASN A 10 4.01 18.17 13.37
N VAL A 11 3.55 17.15 14.09
CA VAL A 11 2.40 17.28 15.00
C VAL A 11 2.91 17.89 16.30
N ARG A 12 2.48 19.11 16.61
CA ARG A 12 2.87 19.81 17.84
C ARG A 12 1.85 19.63 18.97
N THR A 13 0.59 19.36 18.62
CA THR A 13 -0.57 19.33 19.52
C THR A 13 -1.59 18.31 19.00
N ILE A 14 -2.33 17.68 19.92
CA ILE A 14 -3.41 16.69 19.63
C ILE A 14 -4.76 17.41 19.48
N GLN A 15 -4.77 18.73 19.29
CA GLN A 15 -6.01 19.47 19.20
C GLN A 15 -6.76 19.05 17.93
N LEU A 16 -8.03 18.68 18.10
CA LEU A 16 -8.92 18.18 17.05
C LEU A 16 -9.04 19.14 15.85
N GLU A 17 -8.88 20.44 16.09
CA GLU A 17 -8.93 21.48 15.07
C GLU A 17 -7.70 21.45 14.14
N ASP A 18 -6.51 21.28 14.72
CA ASP A 18 -5.26 21.11 13.97
C ASP A 18 -5.26 19.80 13.16
N LEU A 19 -5.81 18.75 13.76
CA LEU A 19 -6.00 17.44 13.14
C LEU A 19 -6.92 17.49 11.92
N LYS A 20 -8.01 18.26 11.94
CA LYS A 20 -8.92 18.41 10.79
C LYS A 20 -8.27 19.14 9.62
N ASN A 21 -7.42 20.13 9.91
CA ASN A 21 -6.69 20.85 8.87
C ASN A 21 -5.63 19.96 8.22
N PHE A 22 -5.04 19.05 9.01
CA PHE A 22 -4.05 18.10 8.55
C PHE A 22 -4.67 16.90 7.79
N LEU A 23 -5.65 16.23 8.40
CA LEU A 23 -6.30 15.04 7.86
C LEU A 23 -7.37 15.43 6.85
N ASN A 24 -6.96 15.47 5.58
CA ASN A 24 -7.86 15.65 4.46
C ASN A 24 -7.83 14.44 3.52
N ARG A 25 -8.88 14.28 2.70
CA ARG A 25 -9.01 13.12 1.80
C ARG A 25 -7.91 13.03 0.74
N ASP A 26 -7.25 14.15 0.46
CA ASP A 26 -6.21 14.23 -0.56
C ASP A 26 -4.79 14.22 0.05
N MET A 27 -4.66 13.93 1.35
CA MET A 27 -3.42 14.07 2.11
C MET A 27 -2.26 13.29 1.51
N ASN A 28 -2.50 12.05 1.09
CA ASN A 28 -1.51 11.20 0.44
C ASN A 28 -1.77 11.00 -1.06
N SER A 29 -2.54 11.91 -1.68
CA SER A 29 -2.93 11.81 -3.10
C SER A 29 -1.83 12.26 -4.06
N LYS A 30 -1.06 13.28 -3.68
CA LYS A 30 -0.05 13.92 -4.53
C LYS A 30 1.39 13.60 -4.12
N HIS A 31 1.59 13.37 -2.82
CA HIS A 31 2.89 13.26 -2.19
C HIS A 31 2.85 12.16 -1.13
N PRO A 32 3.95 11.41 -0.94
CA PRO A 32 4.10 10.59 0.26
C PRO A 32 4.22 11.50 1.48
N VAL A 33 3.67 11.05 2.60
CA VAL A 33 3.58 11.87 3.82
C VAL A 33 4.40 11.23 4.92
N ALA A 34 5.19 12.03 5.63
CA ALA A 34 5.91 11.61 6.83
C ALA A 34 5.39 12.43 8.03
N ILE A 35 4.68 11.76 8.93
CA ILE A 35 4.11 12.35 10.14
C ILE A 35 5.08 12.12 11.28
N ASN A 36 5.64 13.19 11.82
CA ASN A 36 6.56 13.13 12.93
C ASN A 36 5.81 13.18 14.27
N LEU A 37 5.89 12.09 15.02
CA LEU A 37 5.24 11.91 16.31
C LEU A 37 6.24 11.86 17.48
N LYS A 38 7.55 12.00 17.22
CA LYS A 38 8.61 11.89 18.24
C LYS A 38 8.47 12.86 19.41
N HIS A 39 7.83 14.01 19.18
CA HIS A 39 7.66 15.03 20.20
C HIS A 39 6.51 14.76 21.17
N LEU A 40 5.69 13.74 20.89
CA LEU A 40 4.54 13.36 21.72
C LEU A 40 4.91 12.22 22.65
N ASP A 41 4.29 12.20 23.83
CA ASP A 41 4.40 11.09 24.78
C ASP A 41 3.72 9.83 24.23
N LEU A 42 4.06 8.65 24.78
CA LEU A 42 3.58 7.36 24.27
C LEU A 42 2.05 7.26 24.21
N ASP A 43 1.35 7.73 25.25
CA ASP A 43 -0.12 7.72 25.29
C ASP A 43 -0.72 8.66 24.24
N GLN A 44 -0.09 9.82 24.03
CA GLN A 44 -0.45 10.79 23.00
C GLN A 44 -0.21 10.26 21.58
N GLN A 45 0.89 9.52 21.38
CA GLN A 45 1.18 8.84 20.12
C GLN A 45 0.10 7.80 19.80
N ARG A 46 -0.33 7.01 20.79
CA ARG A 46 -1.42 6.02 20.62
C ARG A 46 -2.72 6.67 20.22
N GLU A 47 -3.11 7.75 20.90
CA GLU A 47 -4.33 8.50 20.58
C GLU A 47 -4.27 9.04 19.15
N MET A 48 -3.16 9.67 18.78
CA MET A 48 -2.96 10.20 17.43
C MET A 48 -2.99 9.12 16.35
N ILE A 49 -2.35 7.97 16.58
CA ILE A 49 -2.39 6.83 15.67
C ILE A 49 -3.83 6.35 15.49
N GLY A 50 -4.57 6.19 16.59
CA GLY A 50 -5.98 5.78 16.55
C GLY A 50 -6.83 6.75 15.74
N LEU A 51 -6.62 8.06 15.88
CA LEU A 51 -7.32 9.08 15.10
C LEU A 51 -6.99 9.00 13.61
N ILE A 52 -5.72 8.81 13.27
CA ILE A 52 -5.27 8.69 11.88
C ILE A 52 -5.85 7.41 11.24
N GLU A 53 -5.73 6.26 11.90
CA GLU A 53 -6.25 4.99 11.40
C GLU A 53 -7.78 5.04 11.25
N ASN A 54 -8.49 5.61 12.23
CA ASN A 54 -9.94 5.82 12.15
C ASN A 54 -10.31 6.73 10.97
N PHE A 55 -9.54 7.78 10.70
CA PHE A 55 -9.79 8.66 9.56
C PHE A 55 -9.67 7.92 8.22
N PHE A 56 -8.64 7.10 8.05
CA PHE A 56 -8.46 6.28 6.85
C PHE A 56 -9.58 5.25 6.69
N SER A 57 -9.92 4.52 7.77
CA SER A 57 -10.99 3.53 7.75
C SER A 57 -12.36 4.16 7.46
N THR A 58 -12.72 5.24 8.14
CA THR A 58 -14.03 5.90 7.99
C THR A 58 -14.24 6.49 6.59
N ASN A 59 -13.17 6.93 5.93
CA ASN A 59 -13.24 7.49 4.57
C ASN A 59 -13.00 6.46 3.47
N ASN A 60 -12.83 5.17 3.80
CA ASN A 60 -12.42 4.11 2.87
C ASN A 60 -11.17 4.50 2.06
N LEU A 61 -10.16 5.05 2.74
CA LEU A 61 -8.90 5.48 2.16
C LEU A 61 -7.78 4.52 2.55
N SER A 62 -6.81 4.34 1.66
CA SER A 62 -5.60 3.58 1.97
C SER A 62 -4.48 4.51 2.45
N PHE A 63 -3.80 4.13 3.54
CA PHE A 63 -2.55 4.77 3.96
C PHE A 63 -1.33 4.32 3.14
N LYS A 64 -1.48 3.32 2.25
CA LYS A 64 -0.41 2.81 1.37
C LYS A 64 -0.52 3.34 -0.07
N PHE A 65 -1.71 3.78 -0.47
CA PHE A 65 -2.02 4.16 -1.84
C PHE A 65 -2.81 5.49 -1.87
N PRO A 66 -2.58 6.39 -2.85
CA PRO A 66 -1.64 6.28 -3.97
C PRO A 66 -0.18 6.52 -3.59
N TYR A 67 0.06 7.27 -2.51
CA TYR A 67 1.38 7.36 -1.89
C TYR A 67 1.33 6.90 -0.42
N PRO A 68 2.42 6.30 0.09
CA PRO A 68 2.48 5.84 1.46
C PRO A 68 2.54 6.99 2.48
N VAL A 69 1.86 6.78 3.60
CA VAL A 69 1.95 7.61 4.81
C VAL A 69 2.84 6.88 5.81
N TYR A 70 3.92 7.52 6.23
CA TYR A 70 4.86 7.01 7.21
C TYR A 70 4.69 7.73 8.55
N LEU A 71 4.80 6.98 9.63
CA LEU A 71 4.87 7.51 10.99
C LEU A 71 6.32 7.49 11.47
N VAL A 72 6.82 8.64 11.92
CA VAL A 72 8.17 8.77 12.46
C VAL A 72 8.07 8.74 13.98
N MET A 73 8.48 7.62 14.57
CA MET A 73 8.38 7.35 16.00
C MET A 73 9.40 6.28 16.41
N ASP A 74 9.81 6.28 17.68
CA ASP A 74 10.84 5.33 18.14
C ASP A 74 10.31 3.88 18.28
N GLN A 75 8.99 3.70 18.36
CA GLN A 75 8.34 2.40 18.54
C GLN A 75 7.72 1.91 17.23
N GLU A 76 8.38 0.98 16.55
CA GLU A 76 8.07 0.65 15.15
C GLU A 76 6.82 -0.22 14.94
N LYS A 77 6.45 -1.17 15.81
CA LYS A 77 5.51 -2.24 15.38
C LYS A 77 4.41 -2.66 16.33
N THR A 78 4.39 -2.14 17.55
CA THR A 78 3.45 -2.61 18.58
C THR A 78 2.10 -1.90 18.58
N ILE A 79 1.97 -0.78 17.86
CA ILE A 79 0.85 0.17 18.05
C ILE A 79 0.01 0.37 16.78
N THR A 80 0.55 0.12 15.58
CA THR A 80 -0.08 0.54 14.32
C THR A 80 0.13 -0.45 13.18
N GLN A 81 -0.81 -0.46 12.22
CA GLN A 81 -0.65 -1.16 10.94
C GLN A 81 0.02 -0.31 9.86
N MET A 82 0.22 0.98 10.13
CA MET A 82 0.84 1.93 9.22
C MET A 82 2.36 1.69 9.12
N PRO A 83 2.99 2.06 7.99
CA PRO A 83 4.44 2.08 7.86
C PRO A 83 5.07 3.02 8.91
N THR A 84 6.05 2.52 9.65
CA THR A 84 6.78 3.25 10.69
C THR A 84 8.27 3.31 10.37
N VAL A 85 8.91 4.40 10.77
CA VAL A 85 10.35 4.60 10.71
C VAL A 85 10.83 5.29 11.99
N LYS A 86 12.03 4.98 12.47
CA LYS A 86 12.60 5.68 13.63
C LYS A 86 13.12 7.04 13.24
N MET A 87 13.68 7.19 12.05
CA MET A 87 14.27 8.45 11.63
C MET A 87 13.82 8.82 10.22
N LEU A 88 13.77 10.13 9.92
CA LEU A 88 13.45 10.60 8.58
C LEU A 88 14.42 10.08 7.52
N GLU A 89 15.65 9.77 7.91
CA GLU A 89 16.70 9.21 7.06
C GLU A 89 16.44 7.76 6.64
N GLU A 90 15.62 7.03 7.40
CA GLU A 90 15.22 5.65 7.09
C GLU A 90 14.07 5.60 6.07
N LEU A 91 13.51 6.75 5.70
CA LEU A 91 12.50 6.82 4.65
C LEU A 91 13.08 6.35 3.30
N PRO A 92 12.29 5.61 2.50
CA PRO A 92 12.72 5.20 1.17
C PRO A 92 13.27 6.35 0.32
N ARG A 93 14.50 6.19 -0.18
CA ARG A 93 15.22 7.20 -0.97
C ARG A 93 14.51 7.61 -2.25
N LEU A 94 13.57 6.79 -2.73
CA LEU A 94 12.83 7.02 -3.97
C LEU A 94 12.19 8.41 -4.02
N PHE A 95 11.59 8.86 -2.92
CA PHE A 95 10.90 10.15 -2.81
C PHE A 95 11.73 11.22 -2.09
N ASN A 96 12.95 10.88 -1.67
CA ASN A 96 13.88 11.79 -1.00
C ASN A 96 14.76 12.49 -2.05
N GLN A 97 14.11 13.28 -2.91
CA GLN A 97 14.77 14.02 -3.99
C GLN A 97 14.55 15.51 -3.81
N LYS A 98 15.52 16.32 -4.25
CA LYS A 98 15.35 17.77 -4.32
C LYS A 98 14.39 18.10 -5.46
N GLU A 99 13.61 19.16 -5.27
CA GLU A 99 12.67 19.62 -6.30
C GLU A 99 13.45 20.11 -7.53
N THR A 100 13.32 19.36 -8.63
CA THR A 100 13.92 19.69 -9.92
C THR A 100 12.82 19.93 -10.95
N LYS A 101 13.14 20.73 -11.98
CA LYS A 101 12.23 20.90 -13.11
C LYS A 101 12.13 19.59 -13.88
N MET A 102 10.92 19.08 -14.01
CA MET A 102 10.64 17.86 -14.75
C MET A 102 10.92 18.04 -16.25
N ASN A 103 11.47 17.01 -16.87
CA ASN A 103 11.57 16.89 -18.32
C ASN A 103 10.19 16.58 -18.93
N VAL A 104 10.00 16.87 -20.23
CA VAL A 104 8.77 16.62 -20.98
C VAL A 104 8.32 15.16 -20.88
N LYS A 105 9.26 14.21 -20.98
CA LYS A 105 8.98 12.77 -20.82
C LYS A 105 8.46 12.42 -19.43
N GLU A 106 9.09 12.98 -18.40
CA GLU A 106 8.70 12.77 -17.00
C GLU A 106 7.32 13.36 -16.71
N SER A 107 7.04 14.55 -17.27
CA SER A 107 5.73 15.20 -17.14
C SER A 107 4.63 14.35 -17.77
N HIS A 108 4.90 13.73 -18.92
CA HIS A 108 3.93 12.85 -19.56
C HIS A 108 3.71 11.56 -18.76
N LEU A 109 4.76 10.95 -18.22
CA LEU A 109 4.66 9.76 -17.36
C LEU A 109 3.86 10.06 -16.08
N LEU A 110 4.15 11.19 -15.44
CA LEU A 110 3.43 11.62 -14.23
C LEU A 110 1.94 11.89 -14.54
N GLY A 111 1.64 12.52 -15.67
CA GLY A 111 0.27 12.74 -16.13
C GLY A 111 -0.50 11.43 -16.32
N ARG A 112 0.13 10.43 -16.96
CA ARG A 112 -0.45 9.09 -17.12
C ARG A 112 -0.69 8.41 -15.76
N ASN A 113 0.29 8.45 -14.86
CA ASN A 113 0.15 7.87 -13.52
C ASN A 113 -0.99 8.51 -12.74
N LYS A 114 -1.20 9.82 -12.86
CA LYS A 114 -2.30 10.52 -12.19
C LYS A 114 -3.67 10.06 -12.70
N LEU A 115 -3.82 9.82 -14.00
CA LEU A 115 -5.06 9.27 -14.57
C LEU A 115 -5.33 7.87 -14.02
N LEU A 116 -4.31 7.00 -14.01
CA LEU A 116 -4.41 5.66 -13.42
C LEU A 116 -4.76 5.70 -11.92
N GLN A 117 -4.20 6.65 -11.17
CA GLN A 117 -4.54 6.86 -9.76
C GLN A 117 -6.01 7.25 -9.57
N GLN A 118 -6.56 8.08 -10.47
CA GLN A 118 -7.98 8.45 -10.44
C GLN A 118 -8.88 7.25 -10.77
N GLU A 119 -8.51 6.43 -11.76
CA GLU A 119 -9.21 5.19 -12.08
C GLU A 119 -9.22 4.23 -10.88
N ILE A 120 -8.07 4.04 -10.22
CA ILE A 120 -7.96 3.19 -9.03
C ILE A 120 -8.76 3.76 -7.86
N ARG A 121 -8.76 5.08 -7.64
CA ARG A 121 -9.55 5.70 -6.56
C ARG A 121 -11.07 5.53 -6.77
N ASN A 122 -11.52 5.43 -8.02
CA ASN A 122 -12.92 5.18 -8.34
C ASN A 122 -13.28 3.69 -8.27
N ALA A 123 -12.29 2.80 -8.29
CA ALA A 123 -12.49 1.38 -8.07
C ALA A 123 -12.58 1.10 -6.56
N ASP A 124 -13.54 0.26 -6.17
CA ASP A 124 -13.68 -0.15 -4.78
C ASP A 124 -12.50 -1.06 -4.39
N ALA A 125 -11.57 -0.51 -3.61
CA ALA A 125 -10.29 -1.15 -3.32
C ALA A 125 -10.45 -2.47 -2.55
N GLU A 126 -11.44 -2.55 -1.65
CA GLU A 126 -11.71 -3.75 -0.86
C GLU A 126 -12.28 -4.88 -1.71
N VAL A 127 -13.26 -4.54 -2.57
CA VAL A 127 -13.85 -5.50 -3.53
C VAL A 127 -12.79 -6.01 -4.50
N THR A 128 -11.94 -5.12 -4.98
CA THR A 128 -10.86 -5.45 -5.91
C THR A 128 -9.81 -6.35 -5.24
N GLN A 129 -9.45 -6.08 -3.99
CA GLN A 129 -8.51 -6.89 -3.25
C GLN A 129 -9.06 -8.30 -2.97
N GLY A 130 -10.33 -8.41 -2.57
CA GLY A 130 -11.00 -9.70 -2.42
C GLY A 130 -11.05 -10.50 -3.73
N ALA A 131 -11.35 -9.83 -4.84
CA ALA A 131 -11.35 -10.46 -6.17
C ALA A 131 -9.96 -10.99 -6.56
N ILE A 132 -8.88 -10.22 -6.32
CA ILE A 132 -7.50 -10.64 -6.60
C ILE A 132 -7.10 -11.86 -5.75
N GLN A 133 -7.43 -11.85 -4.46
CA GLN A 133 -7.14 -12.98 -3.57
C GLN A 133 -7.89 -14.24 -4.00
N ASN A 134 -9.17 -14.11 -4.32
CA ASN A 134 -9.98 -15.23 -4.83
C ASN A 134 -9.43 -15.77 -6.14
N TYR A 135 -9.06 -14.89 -7.07
CA TYR A 135 -8.43 -15.27 -8.33
C TYR A 135 -7.13 -16.06 -8.11
N GLY A 136 -6.24 -15.58 -7.24
CA GLY A 136 -5.00 -16.28 -6.90
C GLY A 136 -5.24 -17.67 -6.28
N THR A 137 -6.26 -17.76 -5.42
CA THR A 137 -6.62 -19.02 -4.74
C THR A 137 -7.18 -20.05 -5.74
N ILE A 138 -8.06 -19.61 -6.65
CA ILE A 138 -8.62 -20.45 -7.72
C ILE A 138 -7.50 -20.93 -8.65
N HIS A 139 -6.60 -20.04 -9.08
CA HIS A 139 -5.49 -20.41 -9.95
C HIS A 139 -4.58 -21.47 -9.33
N ARG A 140 -4.29 -21.34 -8.03
CA ARG A 140 -3.50 -22.35 -7.31
C ARG A 140 -4.23 -23.69 -7.28
N LYS A 141 -5.54 -23.69 -7.04
CA LYS A 141 -6.35 -24.92 -7.05
C LYS A 141 -6.39 -25.57 -8.43
N VAL A 142 -6.55 -24.79 -9.50
CA VAL A 142 -6.50 -25.28 -10.88
C VAL A 142 -5.14 -25.90 -11.19
N PHE A 143 -4.04 -25.28 -10.74
CA PHE A 143 -2.70 -25.82 -10.93
C PHE A 143 -2.51 -27.18 -10.25
N GLU A 144 -2.97 -27.34 -9.00
CA GLU A 144 -2.89 -28.64 -8.30
C GLU A 144 -3.73 -29.71 -8.99
N LEU A 145 -4.95 -29.38 -9.44
CA LEU A 145 -5.81 -30.31 -10.18
C LEU A 145 -5.17 -30.75 -11.51
N GLU A 146 -4.52 -29.84 -12.23
CA GLU A 146 -3.84 -30.18 -13.48
C GLU A 146 -2.63 -31.09 -13.24
N LYS A 147 -1.88 -30.85 -12.15
CA LYS A 147 -0.79 -31.73 -11.74
C LYS A 147 -1.29 -33.14 -11.42
N GLU A 148 -2.41 -33.25 -10.71
CA GLU A 148 -3.05 -34.54 -10.39
C GLU A 148 -3.55 -35.25 -11.65
N ARG A 149 -4.19 -34.52 -12.57
CA ARG A 149 -4.64 -35.03 -13.87
C ARG A 149 -3.48 -35.60 -14.69
N LEU A 150 -2.36 -34.89 -14.74
CA LEU A 150 -1.14 -35.35 -15.43
C LEU A 150 -0.58 -36.62 -14.78
N PHE A 151 -0.60 -36.70 -13.46
CA PHE A 151 -0.18 -37.90 -12.73
C PHE A 151 -1.05 -39.11 -13.08
N TYR A 152 -2.38 -39.00 -13.01
CA TYR A 152 -3.29 -40.11 -13.39
C TYR A 152 -3.15 -40.50 -14.86
N ARG A 153 -2.96 -39.52 -15.76
CA ARG A 153 -2.68 -39.79 -17.16
C ARG A 153 -1.39 -40.60 -17.35
N SER A 154 -0.37 -40.32 -16.54
CA SER A 154 0.88 -41.08 -16.59
C SER A 154 0.69 -42.54 -16.15
N ILE A 155 -0.14 -42.78 -15.12
CA ILE A 155 -0.48 -44.14 -14.65
C ILE A 155 -1.26 -44.89 -15.73
N LEU A 156 -2.31 -44.27 -16.28
CA LEU A 156 -3.11 -44.86 -17.35
C LEU A 156 -2.25 -45.26 -18.55
N ASN A 157 -1.35 -44.36 -18.98
CA ASN A 157 -0.44 -44.66 -20.08
C ASN A 157 0.51 -45.83 -19.78
N ARG A 158 0.93 -46.00 -18.53
CA ARG A 158 1.74 -47.17 -18.11
C ARG A 158 0.93 -48.46 -18.13
N LEU A 159 -0.31 -48.44 -17.63
CA LEU A 159 -1.21 -49.60 -17.64
C LEU A 159 -1.55 -50.05 -19.06
N VAL A 160 -1.87 -49.11 -19.95
CA VAL A 160 -2.14 -49.42 -21.37
C VAL A 160 -0.92 -50.02 -22.06
N LYS A 161 0.29 -49.53 -21.76
CA LYS A 161 1.52 -50.12 -22.30
C LYS A 161 1.79 -51.53 -21.76
N ALA A 162 1.56 -51.75 -20.46
CA ALA A 162 1.72 -53.08 -19.86
C ALA A 162 0.73 -54.10 -20.45
N SER A 163 -0.52 -53.69 -20.66
CA SER A 163 -1.57 -54.54 -21.27
C SER A 163 -1.31 -54.90 -22.75
N LYS A 164 -0.50 -54.13 -23.48
CA LYS A 164 -0.15 -54.43 -24.88
C LYS A 164 1.09 -55.30 -25.04
N ASN A 165 1.88 -55.46 -23.98
CA ASN A 165 3.16 -56.16 -23.99
C ASN A 165 3.12 -57.52 -23.24
N GLY A 166 1.97 -57.91 -22.71
CA GLY A 166 1.69 -59.25 -22.17
C GLY A 166 0.63 -59.94 -23.01
#